data_AF-A0A847JV56-F1
#
_entry.id   AF-A0A847JV56-F1
#
_cell.length_a   1.000
_cell.length_b   1.000
_cell.length_c   1.000
_cell.angle_alpha   90.00
_cell.angle_beta   90.00
_cell.angle_gamma   90.00
#
_symmetry.space_group_name_H-M   'P 1'
#
loop_
_entity.id
_entity.type
_entity.pdbx_description
1 polymer ?
#
loop_
_entity_poly.entity_id
_entity_poly.type
_entity_poly.pdbx_seq_one_letter_code
_entity_poly.pdbx_strand_id
1 'polypeptide(L)'
;MPIEDLIASPITGIRPFNELPIDAEIWREAHEQHALHRRLHNIASHRPGIVYGLEVVVSQTKERTVVVAPGVAVDSDGNAVVLGDPPVAFTLEEKGQTYITLSFLRATDRKSAITVGTGQQHYRIVEGRDVRATKEPPSGPYIELARIWRTGPDKPVKEAANPFDPGNDELNLLNRPIAFPHCYAEGSVGELSYVPATNPSAWKPNRAGLWHLVREGNGRGFHLSFTGPMNLRQPSGGDPILLYVAGAEGFQPLSDAEINGLKEYLGRGGMLLGEASKGSEAFAKSFEELAGKLGAKLKKVDKGHPLLTAHHVFSSAPPGSQEKGTVTCDEEAGVLFTTYDYGGAWQGDIAKPEALDARERIRQAQEFGLNILAYSAHRLRTRELRKLG
;
A
#
# COMPACT_ATOMS: atom_id res chain seq x y z
N MET A 1 -11.51 15.78 -20.57
CA MET A 1 -11.19 15.43 -21.96
C MET A 1 -11.11 13.91 -22.06
N PRO A 2 -12.13 13.27 -22.64
CA PRO A 2 -12.10 11.86 -23.01
C PRO A 2 -10.86 11.51 -23.85
N ILE A 3 -10.40 10.25 -23.77
CA ILE A 3 -9.23 9.81 -24.56
C ILE A 3 -9.48 9.95 -26.06
N GLU A 4 -10.74 9.80 -26.47
CA GLU A 4 -11.23 9.97 -27.84
C GLU A 4 -10.88 11.36 -28.39
N ASP A 5 -11.02 12.40 -27.57
CA ASP A 5 -10.68 13.77 -27.96
C ASP A 5 -9.15 13.95 -28.08
N LEU A 6 -8.38 13.31 -27.21
CA LEU A 6 -6.91 13.35 -27.26
C LEU A 6 -6.33 12.64 -28.48
N ILE A 7 -6.98 11.59 -28.97
CA ILE A 7 -6.53 10.84 -30.16
C ILE A 7 -7.16 11.34 -31.46
N ALA A 8 -8.23 12.13 -31.39
CA ALA A 8 -8.91 12.67 -32.57
C ALA A 8 -8.07 13.72 -33.31
N SER A 9 -7.11 14.35 -32.64
CA SER A 9 -6.22 15.35 -33.24
C SER A 9 -4.75 14.95 -33.11
N PRO A 10 -3.92 15.18 -34.14
CA PRO A 10 -2.48 14.97 -34.01
C PRO A 10 -1.91 15.93 -32.96
N ILE A 11 -1.05 15.41 -32.08
CA ILE A 11 -0.28 16.26 -31.17
C ILE A 11 0.79 16.97 -32.01
N THR A 12 0.60 18.27 -32.25
CA THR A 12 1.54 19.12 -32.97
C THR A 12 2.61 19.66 -32.02
N GLY A 13 3.72 20.11 -32.60
CA GLY A 13 4.88 20.55 -31.86
C GLY A 13 5.70 21.56 -32.64
N ILE A 14 6.47 22.36 -31.93
CA ILE A 14 7.35 23.37 -32.53
C ILE A 14 8.70 22.74 -32.84
N ARG A 15 9.09 22.77 -34.13
CA ARG A 15 10.45 22.46 -34.55
C ARG A 15 11.30 23.73 -34.48
N PRO A 16 12.24 23.85 -33.52
CA PRO A 16 13.06 25.04 -33.40
C PRO A 16 14.06 25.18 -34.57
N PHE A 17 14.24 26.40 -35.07
CA PHE A 17 15.30 26.78 -36.01
C PHE A 17 15.73 28.23 -35.73
N ASN A 18 16.94 28.60 -36.16
CA ASN A 18 17.41 29.97 -36.02
C ASN A 18 16.44 30.92 -36.72
N GLU A 19 16.15 32.08 -36.12
CA GLU A 19 15.23 33.08 -36.66
C GLU A 19 13.74 32.69 -36.60
N LEU A 20 13.39 31.57 -35.95
CA LEU A 20 12.00 31.28 -35.59
C LEU A 20 11.48 32.43 -34.71
N PRO A 21 10.43 33.18 -35.13
CA PRO A 21 9.82 34.17 -34.26
C PRO A 21 9.22 33.47 -33.04
N ILE A 22 9.55 33.90 -31.83
CA ILE A 22 8.93 33.38 -30.60
C ILE A 22 7.99 34.45 -30.06
N ASP A 23 6.69 34.18 -30.16
CA ASP A 23 5.65 34.95 -29.50
C ASP A 23 4.94 34.11 -28.43
N ALA A 24 3.94 34.69 -27.78
CA ALA A 24 3.18 34.01 -26.74
C ALA A 24 2.38 32.80 -27.26
N GLU A 25 2.02 32.76 -28.55
CA GLU A 25 1.27 31.65 -29.14
C GLU A 25 2.20 30.46 -29.39
N ILE A 26 3.35 30.69 -30.03
CA ILE A 26 4.38 29.67 -30.27
C ILE A 26 4.90 29.13 -28.93
N TRP A 27 5.06 30.00 -27.92
CA TRP A 27 5.44 29.56 -26.58
C TRP A 27 4.38 28.68 -25.94
N ARG A 28 3.09 29.00 -26.09
CA ARG A 28 1.99 28.16 -25.59
C ARG A 28 1.94 26.82 -26.31
N GLU A 29 2.07 26.79 -27.63
CA GLU A 29 2.06 25.55 -28.42
C GLU A 29 3.18 24.60 -27.98
N ALA A 30 4.40 25.12 -27.82
CA ALA A 30 5.53 24.31 -27.36
C ALA A 30 5.26 23.64 -26.00
N HIS A 31 4.60 24.32 -25.06
CA HIS A 31 4.28 23.76 -23.74
C HIS A 31 3.05 22.86 -23.77
N GLU A 32 2.06 23.16 -24.61
CA GLU A 32 0.85 22.36 -24.74
C GLU A 32 1.17 20.97 -25.32
N GLN A 33 2.12 20.86 -26.26
CA GLN A 33 2.61 19.56 -26.75
C GLN A 33 3.06 18.64 -25.60
N HIS A 34 3.81 19.19 -24.64
CA HIS A 34 4.26 18.43 -23.47
C HIS A 34 3.12 18.11 -22.51
N ALA A 35 2.19 19.05 -22.29
CA ALA A 35 1.03 18.84 -21.45
C ALA A 35 0.12 17.71 -22.00
N LEU A 36 -0.13 17.72 -23.31
CA LEU A 36 -0.90 16.68 -24.01
C LEU A 36 -0.23 15.31 -23.93
N HIS A 37 1.08 15.22 -24.15
CA HIS A 37 1.80 13.94 -23.99
C HIS A 37 1.70 13.38 -22.57
N ARG A 38 1.81 14.23 -21.55
CA ARG A 38 1.66 13.79 -20.14
C ARG A 38 0.25 13.30 -19.86
N ARG A 39 -0.79 14.02 -20.31
CA ARG A 39 -2.19 13.59 -20.16
C ARG A 39 -2.46 12.29 -20.90
N LEU A 40 -1.95 12.16 -22.12
CA LEU A 40 -2.06 10.93 -22.91
C LEU A 40 -1.41 9.75 -22.19
N HIS A 41 -0.20 9.90 -21.68
CA HIS A 41 0.46 8.85 -20.89
C HIS A 41 -0.36 8.48 -19.65
N ASN A 42 -0.84 9.46 -18.90
CA ASN A 42 -1.65 9.23 -17.71
C ASN A 42 -2.95 8.49 -18.02
N ILE A 43 -3.71 8.91 -19.03
CA ILE A 43 -4.97 8.26 -19.37
C ILE A 43 -4.75 6.88 -19.99
N ALA A 44 -3.80 6.76 -20.93
CA ALA A 44 -3.59 5.53 -21.68
C ALA A 44 -2.84 4.45 -20.88
N SER A 45 -1.87 4.86 -20.05
CA SER A 45 -1.04 3.93 -19.28
C SER A 45 -1.52 3.76 -17.84
N HIS A 46 -2.07 4.82 -17.22
CA HIS A 46 -2.42 4.82 -15.78
C HIS A 46 -3.91 4.64 -15.50
N ARG A 47 -4.80 4.99 -16.45
CA ARG A 47 -6.25 5.18 -16.21
C ARG A 47 -6.54 6.22 -15.10
N PRO A 48 -7.74 6.82 -15.07
CA PRO A 48 -8.13 7.68 -13.94
C PRO A 48 -8.24 6.90 -12.63
N GLY A 49 -7.71 7.46 -11.54
CA GLY A 49 -7.79 6.86 -10.21
C GLY A 49 -6.63 7.24 -9.29
N ILE A 50 -6.66 6.67 -8.09
CA ILE A 50 -5.62 6.83 -7.07
C ILE A 50 -4.41 5.98 -7.45
N VAL A 51 -3.24 6.61 -7.50
CA VAL A 51 -1.96 5.94 -7.80
C VAL A 51 -1.30 5.47 -6.51
N TYR A 52 -1.25 6.34 -5.50
CA TYR A 52 -0.61 6.09 -4.21
C TYR A 52 -1.23 6.95 -3.11
N GLY A 53 -1.37 6.40 -1.91
CA GLY A 53 -1.84 7.12 -0.73
C GLY A 53 -3.31 7.56 -0.81
N LEU A 54 -3.58 8.80 -0.38
CA LEU A 54 -4.93 9.41 -0.35
C LEU A 54 -5.94 8.62 0.49
N GLU A 55 -5.50 7.77 1.41
CA GLU A 55 -6.37 7.05 2.32
C GLU A 55 -7.20 8.04 3.14
N VAL A 56 -8.48 7.72 3.31
CA VAL A 56 -9.36 8.45 4.21
C VAL A 56 -9.57 7.58 5.43
N VAL A 57 -9.30 8.12 6.60
CA VAL A 57 -9.45 7.42 7.88
C VAL A 57 -10.27 8.26 8.85
N VAL A 58 -10.91 7.59 9.80
CA VAL A 58 -11.58 8.27 10.90
C VAL A 58 -10.55 8.73 11.93
N SER A 59 -10.67 9.98 12.36
CA SER A 59 -9.76 10.54 13.34
C SER A 59 -9.88 9.84 14.69
N GLN A 60 -8.75 9.52 15.32
CA GLN A 60 -8.73 8.91 16.66
C GLN A 60 -8.77 9.94 17.79
N THR A 61 -8.39 11.18 17.49
CA THR A 61 -8.29 12.29 18.44
C THR A 61 -9.41 13.31 18.32
N LYS A 62 -10.09 13.39 17.17
CA LYS A 62 -11.18 14.34 16.93
C LYS A 62 -12.47 13.62 16.56
N GLU A 63 -13.50 13.84 17.37
CA GLU A 63 -14.82 13.29 17.07
C GLU A 63 -15.37 13.84 15.75
N ARG A 64 -16.03 12.95 15.00
CA ARG A 64 -16.73 13.29 13.74
C ARG A 64 -15.81 13.79 12.63
N THR A 65 -14.50 13.63 12.80
CA THR A 65 -13.51 14.07 11.82
C THR A 65 -13.02 12.90 10.99
N VAL A 66 -12.93 13.11 9.68
CA VAL A 66 -12.17 12.25 8.76
C VAL A 66 -10.89 12.97 8.35
N VAL A 67 -9.83 12.20 8.12
CA VAL A 67 -8.52 12.70 7.70
C VAL A 67 -8.15 12.07 6.37
N VAL A 68 -7.75 12.91 5.42
CA VAL A 68 -7.25 12.52 4.11
C VAL A 68 -5.73 12.57 4.13
N ALA A 69 -5.09 11.42 3.96
CA ALA A 69 -3.64 11.29 3.91
C ALA A 69 -3.07 11.89 2.61
N PRO A 70 -1.79 12.31 2.60
CA PRO A 70 -1.09 12.68 1.38
C PRO A 70 -1.09 11.55 0.34
N GLY A 71 -0.98 11.93 -0.93
CA GLY A 71 -0.88 11.00 -2.04
C GLY A 71 -1.11 11.63 -3.40
N VAL A 72 -1.26 10.77 -4.40
CA VAL A 72 -1.32 11.16 -5.82
C VAL A 72 -2.45 10.39 -6.51
N ALA A 73 -3.20 11.11 -7.35
CA ALA A 73 -4.20 10.54 -8.24
C ALA A 73 -4.09 11.13 -9.65
N VAL A 74 -4.74 10.48 -10.61
CA VAL A 74 -4.93 10.95 -11.99
C VAL A 74 -6.42 11.14 -12.22
N ASP A 75 -6.86 12.35 -12.54
CA ASP A 75 -8.28 12.63 -12.83
C ASP A 75 -8.71 12.12 -14.22
N SER A 76 -10.01 12.25 -14.53
CA SER A 76 -10.58 11.83 -15.83
C SER A 76 -10.01 12.58 -17.04
N ASP A 77 -9.31 13.68 -16.82
CA ASP A 77 -8.68 14.52 -17.84
C ASP A 77 -7.18 14.26 -17.96
N GLY A 78 -6.66 13.28 -17.21
CA GLY A 78 -5.26 12.90 -17.20
C GLY A 78 -4.36 13.85 -16.41
N ASN A 79 -4.94 14.77 -15.63
CA ASN A 79 -4.15 15.64 -14.76
C ASN A 79 -3.72 14.84 -13.52
N ALA A 80 -2.43 14.93 -13.19
CA ALA A 80 -1.94 14.42 -11.92
C ALA A 80 -2.32 15.40 -10.80
N VAL A 81 -3.01 14.90 -9.78
CA VAL A 81 -3.45 15.69 -8.63
C VAL A 81 -2.68 15.22 -7.39
N VAL A 82 -1.88 16.11 -6.84
CA VAL A 82 -1.00 15.82 -5.70
C VAL A 82 -1.55 16.49 -4.44
N LEU A 83 -1.82 15.68 -3.42
CA LEU A 83 -2.04 16.13 -2.06
C LEU A 83 -0.77 15.87 -1.25
N GLY A 84 0.01 16.91 -0.97
CA GLY A 84 1.18 16.83 -0.09
C GLY A 84 0.83 17.05 1.39
N ASP A 85 1.85 17.00 2.25
CA ASP A 85 1.73 17.35 3.66
C ASP A 85 1.37 18.83 3.90
N PRO A 86 0.64 19.15 5.00
CA PRO A 86 0.04 18.23 5.97
C PRO A 86 -1.25 17.56 5.45
N PRO A 87 -1.73 16.48 6.09
CA PRO A 87 -3.03 15.88 5.76
C PRO A 87 -4.18 16.88 5.93
N VAL A 88 -5.28 16.63 5.21
CA VAL A 88 -6.49 17.48 5.25
C VAL A 88 -7.57 16.80 6.08
N ALA A 89 -8.18 17.52 7.01
CA ALA A 89 -9.21 16.98 7.88
C ALA A 89 -10.56 17.68 7.67
N PHE A 90 -11.66 16.92 7.76
CA PHE A 90 -13.02 17.43 7.66
C PHE A 90 -13.83 16.97 8.86
N THR A 91 -14.41 17.92 9.61
CA THR A 91 -15.41 17.62 10.64
C THR A 91 -16.78 17.57 9.98
N LEU A 92 -17.46 16.45 10.11
CA LEU A 92 -18.71 16.17 9.42
C LEU A 92 -19.85 16.28 10.43
N GLU A 93 -20.63 17.35 10.38
CA GLU A 93 -21.73 17.59 11.33
C GLU A 93 -23.10 17.53 10.64
N GLU A 94 -23.16 17.91 9.37
CA GLU A 94 -24.43 18.03 8.67
C GLU A 94 -25.01 16.67 8.28
N LYS A 95 -26.32 16.50 8.51
CA LYS A 95 -27.09 15.34 8.06
C LYS A 95 -27.04 15.16 6.54
N GLY A 96 -27.19 13.91 6.10
CA GLY A 96 -27.29 13.52 4.70
C GLY A 96 -25.97 13.04 4.11
N GLN A 97 -25.96 12.86 2.80
CA GLN A 97 -24.78 12.41 2.07
C GLN A 97 -23.71 13.50 2.04
N THR A 98 -22.48 13.11 2.33
CA THR A 98 -21.29 13.92 2.07
C THR A 98 -20.30 13.09 1.26
N TYR A 99 -19.67 13.74 0.28
CA TYR A 99 -18.60 13.21 -0.56
C TYR A 99 -17.31 13.92 -0.20
N ILE A 100 -16.21 13.18 -0.08
CA ILE A 100 -14.86 13.73 0.03
C ILE A 100 -14.21 13.60 -1.33
N THR A 101 -13.95 14.72 -1.99
CA THR A 101 -13.48 14.76 -3.38
C THR A 101 -12.18 15.52 -3.52
N LEU A 102 -11.33 15.08 -4.44
CA LEU A 102 -10.08 15.72 -4.84
C LEU A 102 -10.17 16.16 -6.31
N SER A 103 -9.97 17.45 -6.60
CA SER A 103 -9.99 17.99 -7.96
C SER A 103 -8.70 18.73 -8.29
N PHE A 104 -8.27 18.64 -9.55
CA PHE A 104 -7.19 19.46 -10.09
C PHE A 104 -7.63 20.92 -10.19
N LEU A 105 -6.76 21.85 -9.78
CA LEU A 105 -6.97 23.28 -9.97
C LEU A 105 -5.85 23.87 -10.83
N ARG A 106 -6.22 24.69 -11.80
CA ARG A 106 -5.29 25.53 -12.55
C ARG A 106 -5.77 26.97 -12.48
N ALA A 107 -4.99 27.84 -11.86
CA ALA A 107 -5.32 29.24 -11.69
C ALA A 107 -4.11 30.12 -12.00
N THR A 108 -4.36 31.39 -12.33
CA THR A 108 -3.29 32.39 -12.42
C THR A 108 -2.78 32.75 -11.02
N ASP A 109 -1.46 32.91 -10.88
CA ASP A 109 -0.86 33.37 -9.64
C ASP A 109 -1.20 34.85 -9.43
N ARG A 110 -2.02 35.16 -8.43
CA ARG A 110 -2.36 36.55 -8.10
C ARG A 110 -1.13 37.40 -7.78
N LYS A 111 -0.03 36.79 -7.33
CA LYS A 111 1.23 37.49 -7.02
C LYS A 111 2.08 37.79 -8.26
N SER A 112 1.79 37.18 -9.40
CA SER A 112 2.52 37.43 -10.65
C SER A 112 1.87 38.53 -11.50
N ALA A 113 1.21 39.49 -10.88
CA ALA A 113 0.49 40.54 -11.60
C ALA A 113 1.47 41.56 -12.20
N ILE A 114 1.29 41.88 -13.48
CA ILE A 114 1.98 42.95 -14.20
C ILE A 114 0.93 43.83 -14.90
N THR A 115 1.22 45.11 -15.05
CA THR A 115 0.33 46.04 -15.79
C THR A 115 0.70 46.01 -17.27
N VAL A 116 -0.27 45.71 -18.14
CA VAL A 116 -0.11 45.70 -19.59
C VAL A 116 -1.21 46.59 -20.18
N GLY A 117 -0.82 47.73 -20.75
CA GLY A 117 -1.78 48.77 -21.14
C GLY A 117 -2.57 49.29 -19.93
N THR A 118 -3.89 49.24 -20.00
CA THR A 118 -4.80 49.65 -18.90
C THR A 118 -5.25 48.48 -18.00
N GLY A 119 -4.80 47.26 -18.27
CA GLY A 119 -5.23 46.05 -17.55
C GLY A 119 -4.12 45.40 -16.73
N GLN A 120 -4.51 44.52 -15.81
CA GLN A 120 -3.58 43.60 -15.15
C GLN A 120 -3.55 42.25 -15.86
N GLN A 121 -2.35 41.70 -16.00
CA GLN A 121 -2.11 40.34 -16.48
C GLN A 121 -1.25 39.56 -15.50
N HIS A 122 -1.37 38.24 -15.52
CA HIS A 122 -0.63 37.35 -14.63
C HIS A 122 0.23 36.41 -15.45
N TYR A 123 1.56 36.44 -15.24
CA TYR A 123 2.50 35.67 -16.05
C TYR A 123 2.82 34.27 -15.48
N ARG A 124 2.34 33.93 -14.29
CA ARG A 124 2.48 32.58 -13.71
C ARG A 124 1.13 31.87 -13.61
N ILE A 125 1.17 30.57 -13.86
CA ILE A 125 0.09 29.64 -13.59
C ILE A 125 0.50 28.80 -12.39
N VAL A 126 -0.44 28.59 -11.48
CA VAL A 126 -0.32 27.67 -10.35
C VAL A 126 -1.24 26.49 -10.60
N GLU A 127 -0.63 25.32 -10.66
CA GLU A 127 -1.34 24.04 -10.60
C GLU A 127 -1.44 23.61 -9.14
N GLY A 128 -2.63 23.22 -8.74
CA GLY A 128 -2.95 22.89 -7.37
C GLY A 128 -4.02 21.83 -7.29
N ARG A 129 -4.64 21.77 -6.13
CA ARG A 129 -5.61 20.77 -5.76
C ARG A 129 -6.69 21.38 -4.88
N ASP A 130 -7.87 20.81 -4.96
CA ASP A 130 -9.00 21.15 -4.12
C ASP A 130 -9.48 19.87 -3.44
N VAL A 131 -9.35 19.78 -2.12
CA VAL A 131 -9.94 18.69 -1.34
C VAL A 131 -11.15 19.27 -0.63
N ARG A 132 -12.34 18.73 -0.89
CA ARG A 132 -13.59 19.25 -0.33
C ARG A 132 -14.47 18.14 0.21
N ALA A 133 -15.24 18.51 1.24
CA ALA A 133 -16.44 17.79 1.66
C ALA A 133 -17.65 18.48 1.02
N THR A 134 -18.36 17.81 0.12
CA THR A 134 -19.51 18.37 -0.61
C THR A 134 -20.77 17.51 -0.46
N LYS A 135 -21.95 18.09 -0.68
CA LYS A 135 -23.23 17.37 -0.64
C LYS A 135 -23.57 16.68 -1.95
N GLU A 136 -22.98 17.16 -3.05
CA GLU A 136 -23.10 16.59 -4.38
C GLU A 136 -21.70 16.48 -5.00
N PRO A 137 -21.47 15.49 -5.88
CA PRO A 137 -20.21 15.41 -6.60
C PRO A 137 -19.97 16.63 -7.50
N PRO A 138 -18.70 17.07 -7.70
CA PRO A 138 -18.37 18.13 -8.64
C PRO A 138 -18.84 17.82 -10.08
N SER A 139 -19.20 18.86 -10.83
CA SER A 139 -19.61 18.73 -12.24
C SER A 139 -18.43 18.51 -13.20
N GLY A 140 -17.22 18.90 -12.81
CA GLY A 140 -15.98 18.69 -13.57
C GLY A 140 -15.18 17.48 -13.09
N PRO A 141 -13.98 17.23 -13.63
CA PRO A 141 -13.12 16.13 -13.21
C PRO A 141 -12.81 16.14 -11.70
N TYR A 142 -12.98 14.98 -11.06
CA TYR A 142 -12.65 14.77 -9.65
C TYR A 142 -12.30 13.31 -9.39
N ILE A 143 -11.68 13.08 -8.24
CA ILE A 143 -11.48 11.77 -7.64
C ILE A 143 -12.30 11.71 -6.37
N GLU A 144 -13.18 10.72 -6.29
CA GLU A 144 -13.87 10.44 -5.04
C GLU A 144 -12.95 9.66 -4.09
N LEU A 145 -12.70 10.22 -2.91
CA LEU A 145 -11.85 9.61 -1.90
C LEU A 145 -12.64 8.85 -0.86
N ALA A 146 -13.85 9.30 -0.55
CA ALA A 146 -14.78 8.65 0.36
C ALA A 146 -16.16 9.26 0.21
N ARG A 147 -17.15 8.57 0.76
CA ARG A 147 -18.47 9.13 1.01
C ARG A 147 -18.98 8.67 2.37
N ILE A 148 -19.93 9.39 2.94
CA ILE A 148 -20.56 9.03 4.22
C ILE A 148 -21.97 9.59 4.27
N TRP A 149 -22.92 8.77 4.74
CA TRP A 149 -24.27 9.23 5.04
C TRP A 149 -24.38 9.53 6.53
N ARG A 150 -24.56 10.80 6.89
CA ARG A 150 -24.72 11.24 8.28
C ARG A 150 -26.17 11.22 8.71
N THR A 151 -26.49 10.61 9.85
CA THR A 151 -27.87 10.64 10.39
C THR A 151 -28.17 11.90 11.20
N GLY A 152 -27.14 12.53 11.76
CA GLY A 152 -27.23 13.82 12.45
C GLY A 152 -25.89 14.33 13.01
N PRO A 153 -25.88 15.54 13.58
CA PRO A 153 -24.66 16.20 14.08
C PRO A 153 -24.07 15.53 15.32
N ASP A 154 -24.87 14.90 16.16
CA ASP A 154 -24.42 14.33 17.44
C ASP A 154 -23.89 12.88 17.32
N LYS A 155 -23.92 12.30 16.11
CA LYS A 155 -23.44 10.93 15.89
C LYS A 155 -21.94 10.93 15.57
N PRO A 156 -21.15 10.01 16.14
CA PRO A 156 -19.74 9.87 15.80
C PRO A 156 -19.59 9.32 14.37
N VAL A 157 -18.56 9.76 13.66
CA VAL A 157 -18.08 9.02 12.47
C VAL A 157 -17.35 7.76 12.95
N LYS A 158 -17.55 6.65 12.25
CA LYS A 158 -16.87 5.38 12.53
C LYS A 158 -16.28 4.76 11.27
N GLU A 159 -15.28 3.92 11.45
CA GLU A 159 -14.89 2.97 10.42
C GLU A 159 -16.06 2.00 10.18
N ALA A 160 -16.23 1.57 8.93
CA ALA A 160 -17.29 0.62 8.59
C ALA A 160 -17.06 -0.72 9.28
N ALA A 161 -18.07 -1.23 9.98
CA ALA A 161 -18.00 -2.56 10.57
C ALA A 161 -17.89 -3.65 9.47
N ASN A 162 -18.57 -3.43 8.35
CA ASN A 162 -18.39 -4.18 7.12
C ASN A 162 -18.00 -3.21 5.98
N PRO A 163 -16.75 -3.23 5.50
CA PRO A 163 -16.31 -2.34 4.41
C PRO A 163 -17.09 -2.50 3.10
N PHE A 164 -17.77 -3.64 2.89
CA PHE A 164 -18.56 -3.93 1.69
C PHE A 164 -20.06 -3.60 1.83
N ASP A 165 -20.51 -3.26 3.03
CA ASP A 165 -21.86 -2.77 3.30
C ASP A 165 -21.82 -1.68 4.39
N PRO A 166 -21.20 -0.51 4.11
CA PRO A 166 -21.04 0.53 5.11
C PRO A 166 -22.39 1.09 5.54
N GLY A 167 -22.60 1.14 6.86
CA GLY A 167 -23.83 1.67 7.44
C GLY A 167 -23.89 3.19 7.47
N ASN A 168 -24.94 3.68 8.12
CA ASN A 168 -25.06 5.10 8.46
C ASN A 168 -23.98 5.53 9.45
N ASP A 169 -23.47 6.75 9.27
CA ASP A 169 -22.37 7.35 10.05
C ASP A 169 -21.03 6.56 9.96
N GLU A 170 -20.95 5.59 9.05
CA GLU A 170 -19.74 4.84 8.74
C GLU A 170 -19.07 5.35 7.47
N LEU A 171 -17.74 5.33 7.46
CA LEU A 171 -16.93 5.73 6.32
C LEU A 171 -17.10 4.73 5.17
N ASN A 172 -17.56 5.19 4.01
CA ASN A 172 -17.70 4.37 2.81
C ASN A 172 -16.59 4.68 1.80
N LEU A 173 -15.80 3.66 1.48
CA LEU A 173 -14.63 3.73 0.61
C LEU A 173 -14.82 2.97 -0.72
N LEU A 174 -16.01 2.40 -0.98
CA LEU A 174 -16.27 1.52 -2.12
C LEU A 174 -16.17 2.20 -3.49
N ASN A 175 -16.29 3.53 -3.51
CA ASN A 175 -16.31 4.32 -4.75
C ASN A 175 -14.95 4.95 -5.08
N ARG A 176 -13.89 4.57 -4.37
CA ARG A 176 -12.52 5.03 -4.65
C ARG A 176 -11.99 4.40 -5.94
N PRO A 177 -11.75 5.18 -7.01
CA PRO A 177 -11.14 4.64 -8.22
C PRO A 177 -9.65 4.40 -7.98
N ILE A 178 -9.13 3.27 -8.47
CA ILE A 178 -7.71 2.92 -8.39
C ILE A 178 -7.13 2.96 -9.80
N ALA A 179 -6.00 3.66 -9.96
CA ALA A 179 -5.27 3.72 -11.22
C ALA A 179 -4.60 2.36 -11.51
N PHE A 180 -4.34 2.02 -12.77
CA PHE A 180 -3.50 0.90 -13.17
C PHE A 180 -2.24 1.42 -13.86
N PRO A 181 -1.01 1.08 -13.47
CA PRO A 181 -0.67 0.20 -12.36
C PRO A 181 -0.78 0.92 -11.02
N HIS A 182 -1.49 0.30 -10.08
CA HIS A 182 -1.41 0.65 -8.67
C HIS A 182 -0.45 -0.31 -7.98
N CYS A 183 0.40 0.24 -7.13
CA CYS A 183 1.31 -0.54 -6.31
C CYS A 183 0.56 -1.02 -5.06
N TYR A 184 0.31 -2.32 -4.94
CA TYR A 184 -0.39 -2.91 -3.79
C TYR A 184 0.42 -2.81 -2.49
N ALA A 185 1.75 -2.89 -2.61
CA ALA A 185 2.67 -2.71 -1.51
C ALA A 185 4.06 -2.33 -2.02
N GLU A 186 4.67 -1.37 -1.34
CA GLU A 186 6.02 -0.91 -1.59
C GLU A 186 6.86 -1.07 -0.31
N GLY A 187 8.08 -1.57 -0.46
CA GLY A 187 9.04 -1.62 0.64
C GLY A 187 10.04 -2.75 0.51
N SER A 188 10.63 -3.15 1.63
CA SER A 188 11.64 -4.21 1.68
C SER A 188 11.21 -5.42 2.49
N VAL A 189 11.76 -6.57 2.14
CA VAL A 189 11.66 -7.81 2.91
C VAL A 189 13.03 -8.12 3.48
N GLY A 190 13.10 -8.25 4.80
CA GLY A 190 14.33 -8.53 5.54
C GLY A 190 14.34 -9.92 6.15
N GLU A 191 15.47 -10.30 6.72
CA GLU A 191 15.63 -11.54 7.48
C GLU A 191 15.95 -11.23 8.95
N LEU A 192 15.35 -11.99 9.85
CA LEU A 192 15.79 -12.05 11.23
C LEU A 192 16.91 -13.07 11.36
N SER A 193 18.12 -12.59 11.69
CA SER A 193 19.23 -13.47 12.04
C SER A 193 18.99 -14.15 13.39
N TYR A 194 19.34 -15.43 13.46
CA TYR A 194 19.33 -16.21 14.70
C TYR A 194 20.47 -17.24 14.68
N VAL A 195 20.77 -17.82 15.85
CA VAL A 195 21.76 -18.89 15.99
C VAL A 195 21.05 -20.22 16.22
N PRO A 196 21.08 -21.17 15.27
CA PRO A 196 20.54 -22.52 15.47
C PRO A 196 21.21 -23.21 16.67
N ALA A 197 20.45 -24.03 17.40
CA ALA A 197 20.93 -24.66 18.63
C ALA A 197 22.05 -25.70 18.38
N THR A 198 22.01 -26.39 17.24
CA THR A 198 22.87 -27.53 16.94
C THR A 198 23.85 -27.26 15.80
N ASN A 199 23.41 -26.64 14.70
CA ASN A 199 24.28 -26.33 13.56
C ASN A 199 24.22 -24.83 13.14
N PRO A 200 25.21 -24.01 13.53
CA PRO A 200 25.24 -22.58 13.22
C PRO A 200 25.18 -22.21 11.72
N SER A 201 25.48 -23.16 10.83
CA SER A 201 25.49 -22.93 9.38
C SER A 201 24.12 -23.11 8.69
N ALA A 202 23.11 -23.67 9.37
CA ALA A 202 21.81 -24.04 8.81
C ALA A 202 20.67 -23.01 9.06
N TRP A 203 21.01 -21.72 9.21
CA TRP A 203 20.06 -20.70 9.70
C TRP A 203 19.11 -20.11 8.65
N LYS A 204 19.23 -20.48 7.36
CA LYS A 204 18.48 -19.85 6.24
C LYS A 204 17.97 -20.84 5.19
N PRO A 205 17.24 -21.90 5.59
CA PRO A 205 16.85 -23.00 4.69
C PRO A 205 16.04 -22.54 3.47
N ASN A 206 15.32 -21.42 3.57
CA ASN A 206 14.34 -20.98 2.58
C ASN A 206 14.66 -19.64 1.89
N ARG A 207 15.92 -19.16 1.96
CA ARG A 207 16.28 -17.83 1.40
C ARG A 207 16.02 -17.72 -0.10
N ALA A 208 16.29 -18.77 -0.87
CA ALA A 208 16.02 -18.77 -2.31
C ALA A 208 14.52 -18.58 -2.58
N GLY A 209 13.67 -19.25 -1.82
CA GLY A 209 12.22 -19.10 -1.89
C GLY A 209 11.76 -17.67 -1.58
N LEU A 210 12.31 -17.06 -0.52
CA LEU A 210 12.01 -15.67 -0.18
C LEU A 210 12.39 -14.70 -1.33
N TRP A 211 13.56 -14.90 -1.95
CA TRP A 211 13.96 -14.08 -3.09
C TRP A 211 13.07 -14.29 -4.31
N HIS A 212 12.65 -15.54 -4.59
CA HIS A 212 11.66 -15.81 -5.63
C HIS A 212 10.35 -15.09 -5.36
N LEU A 213 9.86 -15.08 -4.11
CA LEU A 213 8.64 -14.35 -3.75
C LEU A 213 8.78 -12.85 -4.03
N VAL A 214 9.89 -12.23 -3.64
CA VAL A 214 10.18 -10.80 -3.91
C VAL A 214 10.19 -10.53 -5.42
N ARG A 215 10.84 -11.40 -6.21
CA ARG A 215 10.87 -11.30 -7.68
C ARG A 215 9.47 -11.41 -8.28
N GLU A 216 8.67 -12.40 -7.86
CA GLU A 216 7.30 -12.60 -8.37
C GLU A 216 6.39 -11.43 -8.02
N GLY A 217 6.50 -10.86 -6.80
CA GLY A 217 5.72 -9.70 -6.38
C GLY A 217 5.94 -8.48 -7.29
N ASN A 218 7.18 -8.22 -7.70
CA ASN A 218 7.51 -7.13 -8.62
C ASN A 218 6.86 -7.29 -10.01
N GLY A 219 6.55 -8.53 -10.42
CA GLY A 219 5.81 -8.81 -11.65
C GLY A 219 4.28 -8.70 -11.49
N ARG A 220 3.77 -8.54 -10.26
CA ARG A 220 2.34 -8.62 -9.91
C ARG A 220 1.82 -7.37 -9.19
N GLY A 221 2.43 -6.21 -9.44
CA GLY A 221 1.96 -4.93 -8.90
C GLY A 221 2.46 -4.61 -7.49
N PHE A 222 3.58 -5.20 -7.07
CA PHE A 222 4.31 -4.79 -5.88
C PHE A 222 5.61 -4.08 -6.28
N HIS A 223 6.18 -3.29 -5.36
CA HIS A 223 7.52 -2.72 -5.49
C HIS A 223 8.38 -3.15 -4.31
N LEU A 224 9.06 -4.28 -4.46
CA LEU A 224 9.74 -4.97 -3.37
C LEU A 224 11.24 -5.03 -3.58
N SER A 225 11.99 -4.82 -2.50
CA SER A 225 13.42 -5.07 -2.43
C SER A 225 13.75 -6.08 -1.33
N PHE A 226 14.91 -6.73 -1.42
CA PHE A 226 15.42 -7.63 -0.38
C PHE A 226 16.58 -6.95 0.35
N THR A 227 16.48 -6.78 1.66
CA THR A 227 17.52 -6.12 2.46
C THR A 227 18.48 -7.09 3.14
N GLY A 228 18.16 -8.38 3.18
CA GLY A 228 18.90 -9.35 3.97
C GLY A 228 18.72 -9.14 5.48
N PRO A 229 19.72 -9.54 6.30
CA PRO A 229 19.65 -9.46 7.76
C PRO A 229 19.40 -8.06 8.30
N MET A 230 18.37 -7.91 9.14
CA MET A 230 18.13 -6.68 9.88
C MET A 230 19.00 -6.60 11.14
N ASN A 231 19.64 -5.46 11.38
CA ASN A 231 20.32 -5.19 12.64
C ASN A 231 19.33 -4.67 13.68
N LEU A 232 18.89 -5.55 14.59
CA LEU A 232 17.93 -5.20 15.64
C LEU A 232 18.48 -4.23 16.70
N ARG A 233 19.80 -4.09 16.81
CA ARG A 233 20.42 -3.20 17.81
C ARG A 233 20.57 -1.76 17.31
N GLN A 234 20.44 -1.56 16.00
CA GLN A 234 20.55 -0.24 15.37
C GLN A 234 19.61 -0.17 14.16
N PRO A 235 18.33 0.21 14.37
CA PRO A 235 17.39 0.43 13.29
C PRO A 235 17.87 1.55 12.35
N SER A 236 17.86 1.31 11.04
CA SER A 236 18.42 2.22 10.03
C SER A 236 17.39 3.15 9.38
N GLY A 237 16.14 3.18 9.85
CA GLY A 237 15.07 4.04 9.33
C GLY A 237 14.42 3.55 8.03
N GLY A 238 14.97 2.50 7.41
CA GLY A 238 14.40 1.79 6.26
C GLY A 238 13.99 0.36 6.63
N ASP A 239 13.15 0.24 7.66
CA ASP A 239 12.72 -1.06 8.19
C ASP A 239 11.90 -1.83 7.14
N PRO A 240 12.10 -3.16 7.03
CA PRO A 240 11.35 -3.96 6.08
C PRO A 240 9.87 -4.05 6.47
N ILE A 241 8.98 -4.09 5.48
CA ILE A 241 7.56 -4.34 5.71
C ILE A 241 7.34 -5.71 6.35
N LEU A 242 8.22 -6.67 6.03
CA LEU A 242 8.21 -8.04 6.54
C LEU A 242 9.63 -8.47 6.92
N LEU A 243 9.80 -8.89 8.17
CA LEU A 243 10.97 -9.59 8.67
C LEU A 243 10.68 -11.09 8.67
N TYR A 244 11.45 -11.86 7.91
CA TYR A 244 11.26 -13.29 7.73
C TYR A 244 12.28 -14.11 8.53
N VAL A 245 11.82 -15.20 9.15
CA VAL A 245 12.69 -16.22 9.76
C VAL A 245 12.14 -17.60 9.47
N ALA A 246 13.02 -18.50 9.05
CA ALA A 246 12.70 -19.91 8.88
C ALA A 246 13.80 -20.79 9.43
N GLY A 247 13.43 -21.94 9.99
CA GLY A 247 14.40 -22.88 10.53
C GLY A 247 13.90 -24.32 10.58
N ALA A 248 14.86 -25.25 10.47
CA ALA A 248 14.60 -26.70 10.56
C ALA A 248 14.92 -27.26 11.95
N GLU A 249 15.47 -26.46 12.86
CA GLU A 249 15.88 -26.82 14.21
C GLU A 249 15.53 -25.68 15.18
N GLY A 250 15.53 -25.95 16.49
CA GLY A 250 15.39 -24.91 17.51
C GLY A 250 16.54 -23.90 17.46
N PHE A 251 16.34 -22.72 18.03
CA PHE A 251 17.35 -21.65 18.06
C PHE A 251 17.62 -21.11 19.46
N GLN A 252 18.83 -20.57 19.63
CA GLN A 252 19.22 -19.93 20.88
C GLN A 252 18.35 -18.69 21.13
N PRO A 253 17.91 -18.45 22.38
CA PRO A 253 17.11 -17.28 22.70
C PRO A 253 17.81 -15.97 22.31
N LEU A 254 17.07 -15.05 21.71
CA LEU A 254 17.55 -13.69 21.43
C LEU A 254 17.87 -12.95 22.72
N SER A 255 18.85 -12.06 22.66
CA SER A 255 19.22 -11.17 23.77
C SER A 255 18.13 -10.12 24.03
N ASP A 256 18.11 -9.54 25.23
CA ASP A 256 17.12 -8.51 25.59
C ASP A 256 17.17 -7.29 24.66
N ALA A 257 18.37 -6.91 24.18
CA ALA A 257 18.55 -5.83 23.21
C ALA A 257 17.89 -6.15 21.87
N GLU A 258 18.01 -7.40 21.39
CA GLU A 258 17.36 -7.84 20.15
C GLU A 258 15.83 -7.95 20.32
N ILE A 259 15.35 -8.43 21.47
CA ILE A 259 13.92 -8.44 21.79
C ILE A 259 13.34 -7.03 21.80
N ASN A 260 14.04 -6.06 22.42
CA ASN A 260 13.60 -4.66 22.43
C ASN A 260 13.60 -4.06 21.02
N GLY A 261 14.64 -4.31 20.22
CA GLY A 261 14.69 -3.91 18.82
C GLY A 261 13.53 -4.46 17.98
N LEU A 262 13.17 -5.74 18.18
CA LEU A 262 12.00 -6.34 17.55
C LEU A 262 10.69 -5.68 18.00
N LYS A 263 10.54 -5.38 19.30
CA LYS A 263 9.34 -4.69 19.80
C LYS A 263 9.18 -3.30 19.17
N GLU A 264 10.27 -2.55 19.04
CA GLU A 264 10.24 -1.25 18.38
C GLU A 264 9.89 -1.36 16.89
N TYR A 265 10.49 -2.32 16.17
CA TYR A 265 10.18 -2.62 14.78
C TYR A 265 8.68 -2.94 14.59
N LEU A 266 8.16 -3.86 15.39
CA LEU A 266 6.75 -4.27 15.37
C LEU A 266 5.82 -3.13 15.76
N GLY A 267 6.23 -2.27 16.71
CA GLY A 267 5.51 -1.09 17.15
C GLY A 267 5.43 0.02 16.10
N ARG A 268 6.44 0.13 15.23
CA ARG A 268 6.40 1.05 14.07
C ARG A 268 5.48 0.55 12.95
N GLY A 269 5.16 -0.74 12.92
CA GLY A 269 4.19 -1.31 11.99
C GLY A 269 4.70 -2.48 11.16
N GLY A 270 5.99 -2.84 11.28
CA GLY A 270 6.55 -4.01 10.61
C GLY A 270 5.95 -5.33 11.08
N MET A 271 6.11 -6.40 10.29
CA MET A 271 5.56 -7.72 10.57
C MET A 271 6.69 -8.75 10.70
N LEU A 272 6.61 -9.65 11.68
CA LEU A 272 7.51 -10.82 11.79
C LEU A 272 6.79 -12.07 11.28
N LEU A 273 7.35 -12.75 10.29
CA LEU A 273 6.91 -14.08 9.85
C LEU A 273 7.92 -15.14 10.28
N GLY A 274 7.48 -16.06 11.14
CA GLY A 274 8.18 -17.29 11.45
C GLY A 274 7.67 -18.48 10.66
N GLU A 275 8.58 -19.32 10.19
CA GLU A 275 8.25 -20.51 9.41
C GLU A 275 9.03 -21.74 9.86
N ALA A 276 8.32 -22.79 10.27
CA ALA A 276 8.93 -24.07 10.56
C ALA A 276 9.27 -24.80 9.25
N SER A 277 10.52 -24.72 8.81
CA SER A 277 11.00 -25.43 7.63
C SER A 277 10.86 -26.93 7.83
N LYS A 278 10.31 -27.62 6.82
CA LYS A 278 9.95 -29.04 6.86
C LYS A 278 9.03 -29.43 8.03
N GLY A 279 8.28 -28.46 8.58
CA GLY A 279 7.40 -28.69 9.74
C GLY A 279 8.13 -28.91 11.07
N SER A 280 9.35 -28.39 11.24
CA SER A 280 10.15 -28.59 12.46
C SER A 280 9.45 -28.14 13.75
N GLU A 281 9.11 -29.11 14.61
CA GLU A 281 8.53 -28.86 15.94
C GLU A 281 9.51 -28.12 16.87
N ALA A 282 10.81 -28.39 16.75
CA ALA A 282 11.83 -27.74 17.55
C ALA A 282 11.92 -26.23 17.24
N PHE A 283 11.87 -25.87 15.95
CA PHE A 283 11.80 -24.47 15.54
C PHE A 283 10.49 -23.83 16.00
N ALA A 284 9.36 -24.53 15.82
CA ALA A 284 8.04 -24.04 16.24
C ALA A 284 8.04 -23.65 17.72
N LYS A 285 8.55 -24.52 18.60
CA LYS A 285 8.67 -24.23 20.03
C LYS A 285 9.53 -23.01 20.33
N SER A 286 10.72 -22.90 19.73
CA SER A 286 11.59 -21.72 19.91
C SER A 286 10.93 -20.43 19.42
N PHE A 287 10.18 -20.49 18.31
CA PHE A 287 9.46 -19.34 17.78
C PHE A 287 8.27 -18.95 18.67
N GLU A 288 7.53 -19.91 19.21
CA GLU A 288 6.44 -19.66 20.17
C GLU A 288 6.95 -18.99 21.45
N GLU A 289 8.11 -19.41 21.97
CA GLU A 289 8.78 -18.77 23.09
C GLU A 289 9.17 -17.31 22.76
N LEU A 290 9.71 -17.05 21.57
CA LEU A 290 10.00 -15.71 21.08
C LEU A 290 8.71 -14.86 20.96
N ALA A 291 7.66 -15.40 20.36
CA ALA A 291 6.36 -14.73 20.22
C ALA A 291 5.78 -14.35 21.60
N GLY A 292 5.89 -15.24 22.59
CA GLY A 292 5.52 -14.96 23.98
C GLY A 292 6.30 -13.80 24.59
N LYS A 293 7.62 -13.71 24.37
CA LYS A 293 8.46 -12.58 24.83
C LYS A 293 8.11 -11.25 24.14
N LEU A 294 7.64 -11.32 22.90
CA LEU A 294 7.11 -10.18 22.14
C LEU A 294 5.69 -9.78 22.58
N GLY A 295 5.05 -10.57 23.44
CA GLY A 295 3.69 -10.34 23.93
C GLY A 295 2.59 -10.78 22.95
N ALA A 296 2.95 -11.50 21.88
CA ALA A 296 2.01 -11.97 20.88
C ALA A 296 1.17 -13.13 21.39
N LYS A 297 -0.12 -13.10 21.07
CA LYS A 297 -1.13 -14.13 21.34
C LYS A 297 -1.60 -14.70 20.02
N LEU A 298 -0.77 -15.58 19.45
CA LEU A 298 -1.02 -16.20 18.15
C LEU A 298 -2.36 -16.95 18.15
N LYS A 299 -3.21 -16.61 17.18
CA LYS A 299 -4.48 -17.29 16.93
C LYS A 299 -4.48 -17.87 15.53
N LYS A 300 -5.20 -18.97 15.33
CA LYS A 300 -5.33 -19.58 14.01
C LYS A 300 -5.99 -18.60 13.02
N VAL A 301 -5.46 -18.57 11.80
CA VAL A 301 -6.05 -17.85 10.67
C VAL A 301 -7.16 -18.73 10.09
N ASP A 302 -8.40 -18.48 10.54
CA ASP A 302 -9.61 -19.14 10.06
C ASP A 302 -10.36 -18.29 9.01
N LYS A 303 -11.45 -18.83 8.47
CA LYS A 303 -12.28 -18.19 7.43
C LYS A 303 -12.65 -16.75 7.81
N GLY A 304 -12.47 -15.83 6.88
CA GLY A 304 -12.81 -14.41 7.05
C GLY A 304 -11.68 -13.56 7.65
N HIS A 305 -10.56 -14.16 8.07
CA HIS A 305 -9.39 -13.40 8.51
C HIS A 305 -8.84 -12.54 7.33
N PRO A 306 -8.54 -11.23 7.53
CA PRO A 306 -8.14 -10.34 6.43
C PRO A 306 -6.91 -10.80 5.62
N LEU A 307 -5.97 -11.50 6.26
CA LEU A 307 -4.85 -12.16 5.58
C LEU A 307 -5.28 -13.06 4.39
N LEU A 308 -6.44 -13.73 4.47
CA LEU A 308 -6.93 -14.63 3.42
C LEU A 308 -7.43 -13.88 2.17
N THR A 309 -7.62 -12.57 2.25
CA THR A 309 -8.16 -11.73 1.16
C THR A 309 -7.34 -10.47 0.90
N ALA A 310 -6.12 -10.39 1.44
CA ALA A 310 -5.29 -9.19 1.35
C ALA A 310 -4.85 -8.85 -0.08
N HIS A 311 -4.72 -9.84 -0.96
CA HIS A 311 -4.44 -9.64 -2.38
C HIS A 311 -5.19 -10.64 -3.28
N HIS A 312 -4.95 -11.94 -3.07
CA HIS A 312 -5.73 -13.04 -3.64
C HIS A 312 -6.76 -13.56 -2.62
N VAL A 313 -7.88 -14.10 -3.11
CA VAL A 313 -8.96 -14.60 -2.27
C VAL A 313 -8.78 -16.09 -1.97
N PHE A 314 -8.65 -16.42 -0.69
CA PHE A 314 -8.57 -17.79 -0.19
C PHE A 314 -9.71 -18.06 0.81
N SER A 315 -10.31 -19.25 0.73
CA SER A 315 -11.27 -19.71 1.75
C SER A 315 -10.58 -20.22 3.02
N SER A 316 -9.32 -20.63 2.91
CA SER A 316 -8.42 -21.06 3.98
C SER A 316 -6.97 -20.93 3.50
N ALA A 317 -6.00 -20.88 4.43
CA ALA A 317 -4.58 -20.89 4.06
C ALA A 317 -4.25 -22.15 3.24
N PRO A 318 -3.62 -22.04 2.06
CA PRO A 318 -3.27 -23.19 1.25
C PRO A 318 -2.09 -23.96 1.87
N PRO A 319 -1.86 -25.23 1.48
CA PRO A 319 -0.63 -25.93 1.80
C PRO A 319 0.61 -25.27 1.19
N GLY A 320 1.76 -25.43 1.83
CA GLY A 320 3.08 -25.06 1.30
C GLY A 320 3.85 -26.31 0.89
N SER A 321 5.11 -26.40 1.29
CA SER A 321 5.89 -27.64 1.17
C SER A 321 5.35 -28.76 2.03
N GLN A 322 4.70 -28.43 3.15
CA GLN A 322 3.99 -29.38 3.99
C GLN A 322 2.51 -29.44 3.59
N GLU A 323 1.99 -30.65 3.40
CA GLU A 323 0.56 -30.87 3.11
C GLU A 323 -0.32 -30.54 4.33
N LYS A 324 0.21 -30.73 5.54
CA LYS A 324 -0.46 -30.46 6.81
C LYS A 324 0.29 -29.36 7.55
N GLY A 325 -0.46 -28.44 8.13
CA GLY A 325 0.11 -27.32 8.86
C GLY A 325 -0.96 -26.37 9.34
N THR A 326 -0.51 -25.25 9.89
CA THR A 326 -1.38 -24.16 10.32
C THR A 326 -0.71 -22.83 10.02
N VAL A 327 -1.53 -21.79 9.89
CA VAL A 327 -1.09 -20.40 9.95
C VAL A 327 -1.73 -19.78 11.18
N THR A 328 -0.93 -19.10 11.98
CA THR A 328 -1.38 -18.35 13.15
C THR A 328 -0.89 -16.91 13.06
N CYS A 329 -1.68 -15.98 13.60
CA CYS A 329 -1.43 -14.55 13.54
C CYS A 329 -1.83 -13.88 14.86
N ASP A 330 -1.06 -12.89 15.27
CA ASP A 330 -1.51 -11.78 16.10
C ASP A 330 -1.23 -10.47 15.34
N GLU A 331 -2.29 -9.89 14.77
CA GLU A 331 -2.21 -8.68 13.96
C GLU A 331 -1.71 -7.48 14.76
N GLU A 332 -2.20 -7.32 16.00
CA GLU A 332 -1.83 -6.17 16.82
C GLU A 332 -0.35 -6.25 17.21
N ALA A 333 0.11 -7.44 17.63
CA ALA A 333 1.53 -7.68 17.91
C ALA A 333 2.41 -7.69 16.65
N GLY A 334 1.83 -7.92 15.46
CA GLY A 334 2.57 -8.00 14.20
C GLY A 334 3.38 -9.28 14.04
N VAL A 335 2.86 -10.41 14.55
CA VAL A 335 3.54 -11.71 14.49
C VAL A 335 2.69 -12.72 13.73
N LEU A 336 3.28 -13.36 12.73
CA LEU A 336 2.75 -14.46 11.95
C LEU A 336 3.63 -15.68 12.14
N PHE A 337 3.02 -16.86 12.25
CA PHE A 337 3.73 -18.13 12.30
C PHE A 337 3.04 -19.18 11.42
N THR A 338 3.83 -19.97 10.69
CA THR A 338 3.32 -21.04 9.85
C THR A 338 4.14 -22.31 9.94
N THR A 339 3.46 -23.46 9.90
CA THR A 339 4.07 -24.79 9.76
C THR A 339 3.91 -25.39 8.37
N TYR A 340 3.28 -24.66 7.43
CA TYR A 340 3.11 -25.11 6.05
C TYR A 340 4.39 -25.05 5.21
N ASP A 341 5.43 -24.35 5.67
CA ASP A 341 6.71 -24.19 4.97
C ASP A 341 6.52 -23.63 3.55
N TYR A 342 5.98 -22.41 3.46
CA TYR A 342 5.76 -21.72 2.19
C TYR A 342 7.09 -21.35 1.52
N GLY A 343 8.11 -21.00 2.29
CA GLY A 343 9.45 -20.73 1.78
C GLY A 343 10.04 -21.90 1.00
N GLY A 344 9.84 -23.13 1.48
CA GLY A 344 10.17 -24.34 0.72
C GLY A 344 9.41 -24.41 -0.62
N ALA A 345 8.12 -24.09 -0.63
CA ALA A 345 7.32 -24.15 -1.86
C ALA A 345 7.75 -23.06 -2.86
N TRP A 346 8.14 -21.88 -2.38
CA TRP A 346 8.64 -20.79 -3.21
C TRP A 346 9.99 -21.12 -3.88
N GLN A 347 10.77 -22.05 -3.32
CA GLN A 347 11.98 -22.59 -3.98
C GLN A 347 11.73 -23.86 -4.80
N GLY A 348 10.49 -24.36 -4.83
CA GLY A 348 10.10 -25.57 -5.56
C GLY A 348 10.25 -26.87 -4.76
N ASP A 349 10.58 -26.79 -3.48
CA ASP A 349 10.77 -27.95 -2.59
C ASP A 349 9.42 -28.43 -2.05
N ILE A 350 8.62 -29.09 -2.89
CA ILE A 350 7.35 -29.68 -2.48
C ILE A 350 7.43 -31.20 -2.47
N ALA A 351 6.54 -31.84 -1.71
CA ALA A 351 6.34 -33.29 -1.85
C ALA A 351 5.82 -33.63 -3.26
N LYS A 352 6.27 -34.76 -3.81
CA LYS A 352 5.84 -35.29 -5.13
C LYS A 352 5.91 -34.24 -6.25
N PRO A 353 7.10 -33.70 -6.57
CA PRO A 353 7.27 -32.65 -7.58
C PRO A 353 6.84 -33.07 -9.00
N GLU A 354 6.75 -34.36 -9.27
CA GLU A 354 6.27 -34.96 -10.52
C GLU A 354 4.74 -35.03 -10.64
N ALA A 355 4.00 -34.76 -9.56
CA ALA A 355 2.55 -34.79 -9.58
C ALA A 355 1.98 -33.70 -10.51
N LEU A 356 0.87 -33.98 -11.20
CA LEU A 356 0.25 -33.04 -12.15
C LEU A 356 -0.14 -31.69 -11.51
N ASP A 357 -0.43 -31.69 -10.21
CA ASP A 357 -0.82 -30.51 -9.42
C ASP A 357 0.39 -29.82 -8.74
N ALA A 358 1.62 -30.32 -8.91
CA ALA A 358 2.83 -29.76 -8.31
C ALA A 358 2.98 -28.25 -8.56
N ARG A 359 2.82 -27.82 -9.82
CA ARG A 359 2.94 -26.40 -10.18
C ARG A 359 1.82 -25.54 -9.59
N GLU A 360 0.64 -26.11 -9.43
CA GLU A 360 -0.52 -25.45 -8.81
C GLU A 360 -0.26 -25.20 -7.33
N ARG A 361 0.26 -26.20 -6.58
CA ARG A 361 0.64 -26.03 -5.16
C ARG A 361 1.67 -24.91 -4.98
N ILE A 362 2.70 -24.87 -5.83
CA ILE A 362 3.70 -23.78 -5.81
C ILE A 362 3.03 -22.43 -6.10
N ARG A 363 2.10 -22.36 -7.05
CA ARG A 363 1.37 -21.12 -7.38
C ARG A 363 0.53 -20.64 -6.20
N GLN A 364 -0.23 -21.52 -5.57
CA GLN A 364 -1.05 -21.18 -4.40
C GLN A 364 -0.20 -20.70 -3.23
N ALA A 365 0.95 -21.34 -2.97
CA ALA A 365 1.90 -20.89 -1.96
C ALA A 365 2.49 -19.51 -2.30
N GLN A 366 2.86 -19.25 -3.57
CA GLN A 366 3.35 -17.95 -4.03
C GLN A 366 2.28 -16.86 -3.86
N GLU A 367 1.05 -17.13 -4.29
CA GLU A 367 -0.09 -16.21 -4.15
C GLU A 367 -0.40 -15.90 -2.69
N PHE A 368 -0.33 -16.91 -1.82
CA PHE A 368 -0.48 -16.69 -0.38
C PHE A 368 0.70 -15.90 0.23
N GLY A 369 1.93 -16.08 -0.28
CA GLY A 369 3.06 -15.24 0.07
C GLY A 369 2.82 -13.75 -0.26
N LEU A 370 2.19 -13.47 -1.41
CA LEU A 370 1.80 -12.10 -1.78
C LEU A 370 0.70 -11.55 -0.87
N ASN A 371 -0.24 -12.39 -0.41
CA ASN A 371 -1.18 -11.98 0.64
C ASN A 371 -0.46 -11.59 1.93
N ILE A 372 0.53 -12.35 2.38
CA ILE A 372 1.32 -12.01 3.58
C ILE A 372 2.01 -10.66 3.40
N LEU A 373 2.61 -10.40 2.23
CA LEU A 373 3.27 -9.13 1.95
C LEU A 373 2.29 -7.96 1.89
N ALA A 374 1.17 -8.10 1.19
CA ALA A 374 0.12 -7.08 1.13
C ALA A 374 -0.46 -6.79 2.51
N TYR A 375 -0.72 -7.83 3.31
CA TYR A 375 -1.20 -7.70 4.68
C TYR A 375 -0.19 -7.01 5.59
N SER A 376 1.10 -7.32 5.44
CA SER A 376 2.18 -6.68 6.22
C SER A 376 2.32 -5.20 5.86
N ALA A 377 2.26 -4.86 4.57
CA ALA A 377 2.26 -3.46 4.11
C ALA A 377 1.02 -2.70 4.61
N HIS A 378 -0.16 -3.33 4.57
CA HIS A 378 -1.38 -2.74 5.09
C HIS A 378 -1.30 -2.45 6.59
N ARG A 379 -0.72 -3.37 7.38
CA ARG A 379 -0.47 -3.14 8.82
C ARG A 379 0.44 -1.95 9.05
N LEU A 380 1.58 -1.89 8.34
CA LEU A 380 2.52 -0.77 8.43
C LEU A 380 1.82 0.55 8.11
N ARG A 381 1.11 0.59 6.98
CA ARG A 381 0.37 1.77 6.54
C ARG A 381 -0.71 2.19 7.53
N THR A 382 -1.47 1.25 8.07
CA THR A 382 -2.50 1.54 9.08
C THR A 382 -1.88 2.15 10.35
N ARG A 383 -0.70 1.68 10.78
CA ARG A 383 0.01 2.25 11.93
C ARG A 383 0.52 3.66 11.65
N GLU A 384 0.91 3.98 10.42
CA GLU A 384 1.24 5.34 10.00
C GLU A 384 0.01 6.25 10.02
N LEU A 385 -1.09 5.79 9.43
CA LEU A 385 -2.33 6.55 9.33
C LEU A 385 -2.93 6.87 10.71
N ARG A 386 -2.84 5.94 11.68
CA ARG A 386 -3.24 6.19 13.08
C ARG A 386 -2.48 7.36 13.73
N LYS A 387 -1.31 7.75 13.23
CA LYS A 387 -0.55 8.90 13.74
C LYS A 387 -1.03 10.25 13.19
N LEU A 388 -1.88 10.25 12.15
CA LEU A 388 -2.36 11.48 11.51
C LEU A 388 -3.44 12.21 12.32
N GLY A 389 -3.86 11.65 13.46
CA GLY A 389 -4.78 12.27 14.42
C GLY A 389 -6.02 11.45 14.62
#